data_AF-A0A838HNG4-F1
#
_entry.id   AF-A0A838HNG4-F1
#
_cell.length_a   1.000
_cell.length_b   1.000
_cell.length_c   1.000
_cell.angle_alpha   90.00
_cell.angle_beta   90.00
_cell.angle_gamma   90.00
#
_symmetry.space_group_name_H-M   'P 1'
#
loop_
_entity.id
_entity.type
_entity.pdbx_description
1 polymer ?
#
loop_
_entity_poly.entity_id
_entity_poly.type
_entity_poly.pdbx_seq_one_letter_code
_entity_poly.pdbx_strand_id
1 'polypeptide(L)'
;MDLAWVRLVRGEFGRLPSPEEATAYPYTPQVQAVVRARRAIQFIGSPATVRAGIDAQVQETGANQVMVTSMVHSHAERMRSYELLAESFGLRPSP
;
A
#
# COMPACT_ATOMS: atom_id res chain seq x y z
N MET A 1 7.35 2.14 -1.46
CA MET A 1 6.51 1.42 -2.43
C MET A 1 6.80 1.79 -3.87
N ASP A 2 6.88 3.09 -4.17
CA ASP A 2 7.08 3.59 -5.54
C ASP A 2 8.24 2.92 -6.29
N LEU A 3 9.44 2.83 -5.69
CA LEU A 3 10.59 2.20 -6.34
C LEU A 3 10.38 0.69 -6.59
N ALA A 4 9.74 -0.02 -5.65
CA ALA A 4 9.44 -1.44 -5.82
C ALA A 4 8.53 -1.67 -7.03
N TRP A 5 7.50 -0.82 -7.19
CA TRP A 5 6.61 -0.89 -8.34
C TRP A 5 7.33 -0.55 -9.65
N VAL A 6 8.18 0.48 -9.66
CA VAL A 6 8.99 0.86 -10.83
C VAL A 6 9.90 -0.29 -11.28
N ARG A 7 10.57 -0.96 -10.34
CA ARG A 7 11.39 -2.15 -10.63
C ARG A 7 10.54 -3.30 -11.17
N LEU A 8 9.40 -3.57 -10.54
CA LEU A 8 8.49 -4.64 -10.96
C LEU A 8 8.01 -4.47 -12.40
N VAL A 9 7.56 -3.27 -12.80
CA VAL A 9 7.09 -3.03 -14.18
C VAL A 9 8.22 -3.08 -15.21
N ARG A 10 9.48 -3.03 -14.78
CA ARG A 10 10.67 -3.21 -15.61
C ARG A 10 11.18 -4.66 -15.65
N GLY A 11 10.53 -5.58 -14.93
CA GLY A 11 10.98 -6.96 -14.80
C GLY A 11 12.18 -7.14 -13.87
N GLU A 12 12.52 -6.11 -13.08
CA GLU A 12 13.61 -6.15 -12.10
C GLU A 12 13.08 -6.73 -10.77
N PHE A 13 13.07 -8.05 -10.67
CA PHE A 13 12.60 -8.74 -9.46
C PHE A 13 13.67 -8.74 -8.36
N GLY A 14 13.26 -8.51 -7.11
CA GLY A 14 14.19 -8.47 -5.99
C GLY A 14 13.54 -8.11 -4.67
N ARG A 15 14.39 -7.80 -3.68
CA ARG A 15 13.94 -7.39 -2.35
C ARG A 15 13.26 -6.02 -2.40
N LEU A 16 12.39 -5.77 -1.42
CA LEU A 16 11.81 -4.43 -1.25
C LEU A 16 12.94 -3.41 -1.01
N PRO A 17 12.95 -2.29 -1.75
CA PRO A 17 13.93 -1.25 -1.52
C PRO A 17 13.72 -0.63 -0.14
N SER A 18 14.83 -0.21 0.47
CA SER A 18 14.77 0.56 1.70
C SER A 18 14.17 1.96 1.46
N PRO A 19 13.68 2.65 2.49
CA PRO A 19 13.26 4.04 2.35
C PRO A 19 14.37 4.95 1.80
N GLU A 20 15.62 4.73 2.23
CA GLU A 20 16.79 5.48 1.78
C GLU A 20 17.06 5.27 0.28
N GLU A 21 17.06 4.00 -0.18
CA GLU A 21 17.22 3.67 -1.60
C GLU A 21 16.11 4.28 -2.45
N ALA A 22 14.86 4.25 -1.97
CA ALA A 22 13.74 4.85 -2.66
C ALA A 22 13.89 6.37 -2.75
N THR A 23 14.31 7.05 -1.68
CA THR A 23 14.51 8.51 -1.69
C THR A 23 15.67 8.94 -2.59
N ALA A 24 16.76 8.16 -2.63
CA ALA A 24 17.92 8.44 -3.48
C ALA A 24 17.67 8.17 -4.97
N TYR A 25 16.60 7.45 -5.33
CA TYR A 25 16.34 7.05 -6.70
C TYR A 25 15.91 8.23 -7.60
N PRO A 26 16.50 8.38 -8.81
CA PRO A 26 16.16 9.48 -9.71
C PRO A 26 14.82 9.23 -10.42
N TYR A 27 13.74 9.74 -9.84
CA TYR A 27 12.41 9.73 -10.44
C TYR A 27 12.27 10.76 -11.57
N THR A 28 12.65 10.38 -12.79
CA THR A 28 12.39 11.19 -13.99
C THR A 28 10.89 11.42 -14.19
N PRO A 29 10.47 12.45 -14.98
CA PRO A 29 9.04 12.72 -15.21
C PRO A 29 8.23 11.52 -15.69
N GLN A 30 8.83 10.67 -16.53
CA GLN A 30 8.22 9.43 -17.03
C GLN A 30 8.01 8.42 -15.90
N VAL A 31 9.00 8.24 -15.03
CA VAL A 31 8.88 7.34 -13.86
C VAL A 31 7.84 7.87 -12.87
N GLN A 32 7.80 9.18 -12.64
CA GLN A 32 6.80 9.78 -11.77
C GLN A 32 5.37 9.55 -12.29
N ALA A 33 5.16 9.53 -13.62
CA ALA A 33 3.86 9.20 -14.19
C ALA A 33 3.42 7.78 -13.84
N VAL A 34 4.33 6.80 -13.91
CA VAL A 34 4.08 5.40 -13.50
C VAL A 34 3.71 5.33 -12.01
N VAL A 35 4.46 6.06 -11.17
CA VAL A 35 4.20 6.12 -9.73
C VAL A 35 2.83 6.73 -9.43
N ARG A 36 2.48 7.85 -10.09
CA ARG A 36 1.17 8.50 -9.92
C ARG A 36 0.02 7.56 -10.31
N ALA A 37 0.14 6.89 -11.45
CA ALA A 37 -0.87 5.93 -11.91
C ALA A 37 -1.08 4.79 -10.90
N ARG A 38 0.00 4.27 -10.31
CA ARG A 38 -0.10 3.25 -9.26
C ARG A 38 -0.73 3.78 -7.97
N ARG A 39 -0.32 4.96 -7.51
CA ARG A 39 -0.85 5.57 -6.28
C ARG A 39 -2.34 5.89 -6.38
N ALA A 40 -2.85 6.19 -7.58
CA ALA A 40 -4.27 6.46 -7.80
C ALA A 40 -5.21 5.30 -7.42
N ILE A 41 -4.68 4.06 -7.38
CA ILE A 41 -5.45 2.85 -7.03
C ILE A 41 -5.00 2.25 -5.69
N GLN A 42 -4.26 3.00 -4.88
CA GLN A 42 -3.82 2.58 -3.55
C GLN A 42 -4.47 3.44 -2.46
N PHE A 43 -4.82 2.81 -1.35
CA PHE A 43 -5.29 3.52 -0.16
C PHE A 43 -4.10 3.80 0.77
N ILE A 44 -3.75 5.08 0.91
CA ILE A 44 -2.60 5.54 1.71
C ILE A 44 -3.06 6.73 2.54
N GLY A 45 -2.85 6.69 3.86
CA GLY A 45 -3.19 7.80 4.74
C GLY A 45 -3.44 7.36 6.18
N SER A 46 -4.25 8.15 6.88
CA SER A 46 -4.72 7.83 8.22
C SER A 46 -5.62 6.59 8.23
N PRO A 47 -5.86 5.95 9.39
CA PRO A 47 -6.80 4.83 9.49
C PRO A 47 -8.20 5.19 8.96
N ALA A 48 -8.69 6.40 9.26
CA ALA A 48 -9.97 6.88 8.76
C ALA A 48 -10.01 7.00 7.22
N THR A 49 -8.93 7.51 6.63
CA THR A 49 -8.78 7.64 5.16
C THR A 49 -8.80 6.27 4.49
N VAL A 50 -8.03 5.32 5.01
CA VAL A 50 -7.94 3.96 4.44
C VAL A 50 -9.27 3.23 4.58
N ARG A 51 -9.92 3.30 5.75
CA ARG A 51 -11.24 2.73 6.00
C ARG A 51 -12.28 3.27 5.02
N ALA A 52 -12.36 4.58 4.84
CA ALA A 52 -13.31 5.19 3.92
C ALA A 52 -13.10 4.73 2.47
N GLY A 53 -11.84 4.59 2.03
CA GLY A 53 -11.52 4.07 0.70
C GLY A 53 -11.95 2.61 0.51
N ILE A 54 -11.71 1.76 1.52
CA ILE A 54 -12.15 0.36 1.51
C ILE A 54 -13.68 0.26 1.51
N ASP A 55 -14.37 1.03 2.37
CA ASP A 55 -15.83 1.05 2.43
C ASP A 55 -16.43 1.44 1.07
N ALA A 56 -15.89 2.47 0.42
CA ALA A 56 -16.34 2.89 -0.91
C ALA A 56 -16.15 1.77 -1.96
N GLN A 57 -15.00 1.10 -1.95
CA GLN A 57 -14.72 0.00 -2.87
C GLN A 57 -15.65 -1.20 -2.65
N VAL A 58 -15.96 -1.52 -1.40
CA VAL A 58 -16.92 -2.58 -1.04
C VAL A 58 -18.32 -2.23 -1.54
N GLN A 59 -18.76 -0.98 -1.38
CA GLN A 59 -20.07 -0.54 -1.89
C GLN A 59 -20.15 -0.62 -3.42
N GLU A 60 -19.09 -0.22 -4.13
CA GLU A 60 -19.05 -0.25 -5.59
C GLU A 60 -19.03 -1.68 -6.15
N THR A 61 -18.27 -2.58 -5.51
CA THR A 61 -18.05 -3.94 -6.03
C THR A 61 -19.02 -4.98 -5.48
N GLY A 62 -19.69 -4.70 -4.37
CA GLY A 62 -20.53 -5.67 -3.64
C GLY A 62 -19.72 -6.77 -2.94
N ALA A 63 -18.41 -6.59 -2.74
CA ALA A 63 -17.55 -7.60 -2.15
C ALA A 63 -17.93 -7.92 -0.69
N ASN A 64 -18.06 -9.21 -0.35
CA ASN A 64 -18.32 -9.63 1.03
C ASN A 64 -17.05 -9.72 1.89
N GLN A 65 -15.86 -9.71 1.27
CA GLN A 65 -14.56 -9.81 1.94
C GLN A 65 -13.51 -8.96 1.21
N VAL A 66 -12.54 -8.46 1.98
CA VAL A 66 -11.41 -7.68 1.47
C VAL A 66 -10.11 -8.30 1.98
N MET A 67 -9.23 -8.68 1.05
CA MET A 67 -7.88 -9.15 1.36
C MET A 67 -6.89 -7.99 1.25
N VAL A 68 -6.17 -7.69 2.34
CA VAL A 68 -5.26 -6.54 2.41
C VAL A 68 -3.82 -6.96 2.15
N THR A 69 -3.20 -6.36 1.14
CA THR A 69 -1.77 -6.53 0.84
C THR A 69 -1.03 -5.22 1.07
N SER A 70 0.15 -5.29 1.67
CA SER A 70 1.02 -4.14 1.88
C SER A 70 2.47 -4.53 1.62
N MET A 71 3.25 -3.65 0.97
CA MET A 71 4.69 -3.85 0.82
C MET A 71 5.44 -2.69 1.51
N VAL A 72 5.51 -2.79 2.82
CA VAL A 72 6.28 -1.89 3.69
C VAL A 72 7.61 -2.56 4.02
N HIS A 73 8.73 -1.84 3.87
CA HIS A 73 10.08 -2.39 4.06
C HIS A 73 10.32 -2.87 5.51
N SER A 74 9.98 -2.03 6.50
CA SER A 74 10.09 -2.41 7.90
C SER A 74 8.96 -3.36 8.27
N HIS A 75 9.33 -4.51 8.85
CA HIS A 75 8.36 -5.49 9.33
C HIS A 75 7.48 -4.91 10.45
N ALA A 76 8.09 -4.19 11.41
CA ALA A 76 7.36 -3.59 12.52
C ALA A 76 6.33 -2.56 12.05
N GLU A 77 6.71 -1.69 11.10
CA GLU A 77 5.79 -0.71 10.51
C GLU A 77 4.66 -1.39 9.71
N ARG A 78 4.99 -2.49 9.03
CA ARG A 78 3.99 -3.28 8.31
C ARG A 78 2.96 -3.86 9.28
N MET A 79 3.42 -4.45 10.38
CA MET A 79 2.54 -4.99 11.44
C MET A 79 1.68 -3.89 12.04
N ARG A 80 2.28 -2.75 12.38
CA ARG A 80 1.56 -1.58 12.90
C ARG A 80 0.47 -1.10 11.95
N SER A 81 0.73 -1.08 10.64
CA SER A 81 -0.27 -0.72 9.63
C SER A 81 -1.46 -1.68 9.62
N TYR A 82 -1.23 -2.98 9.84
CA TYR A 82 -2.30 -3.97 9.94
C TYR A 82 -3.10 -3.83 11.24
N GLU A 83 -2.44 -3.58 12.37
CA GLU A 83 -3.10 -3.33 13.66
C GLU A 83 -4.04 -2.13 13.57
N LEU A 84 -3.55 -0.99 13.07
CA LEU A 84 -4.35 0.23 12.89
C LEU A 84 -5.56 0.00 11.99
N LEU A 85 -5.39 -0.80 10.93
CA LEU A 85 -6.49 -1.14 10.04
C LEU A 85 -7.51 -2.05 10.75
N ALA A 86 -7.06 -3.10 11.42
CA ALA A 86 -7.93 -4.01 12.18
C ALA A 86 -8.73 -3.25 13.26
N GLU A 87 -8.08 -2.37 14.01
CA GLU A 87 -8.72 -1.49 15.00
C GLU A 87 -9.81 -0.61 14.35
N SER A 88 -9.52 -0.01 13.19
CA SER A 88 -10.48 0.85 12.48
C SER A 88 -11.74 0.11 11.99
N PHE A 89 -11.63 -1.21 11.78
CA PHE A 89 -12.74 -2.09 11.43
C PHE A 89 -13.33 -2.83 12.64
N GLY A 90 -12.84 -2.57 13.85
CA GLY A 90 -13.29 -3.25 15.07
C GLY A 90 -13.05 -4.76 15.05
N LEU A 91 -12.08 -5.23 14.26
CA LEU A 91 -11.72 -6.64 14.18
C LEU A 91 -11.07 -7.05 15.49
N ARG A 92 -11.62 -8.09 16.11
CA ARG A 92 -11.04 -8.71 17.30
C ARG A 92 -10.23 -9.94 16.89
N PRO A 93 -9.13 -10.25 17.59
CA PRO A 93 -8.43 -11.51 17.40
C PRO A 93 -9.42 -12.66 17.56
N SER A 94 -9.36 -13.64 16.67
CA SER A 94 -10.00 -14.93 16.95
C SER A 94 -9.30 -15.54 18.16
N PRO A 95 -10.03 -16.11 19.13
CA PRO A 95 -9.45 -16.83 20.26
C PRO A 95 -8.62 -18.03 19.81
#